data_AF-A0A357V9X6-F1
#
_entry.id   AF-A0A357V9X6-F1
#
_cell.length_a   1.000
_cell.length_b   1.000
_cell.length_c   1.000
_cell.angle_alpha   90.00
_cell.angle_beta   90.00
_cell.angle_gamma   90.00
#
_symmetry.space_group_name_H-M   'P 1'
#
loop_
_entity.id
_entity.type
_entity.pdbx_description
1 polymer ?
#
loop_
_entity_poly.entity_id
_entity_poly.type
_entity_poly.pdbx_seq_one_letter_code
_entity_poly.pdbx_strand_id
1 'polypeptide(L)' 'MRTPRWLLLAVCAAALFVGLGRPAPAWAAEDAPRHVTKVTLQLKWAHQFQFAGYYAAKAKGYYRDRGLDVTILPA' A
#
# COMPACT_ATOMS: atom_id res chain seq x y z
N MET A 1 -57.30 3.16 8.26
CA MET A 1 -56.29 4.12 7.75
C MET A 1 -55.38 3.35 6.79
N ARG A 2 -55.49 3.60 5.48
CA ARG A 2 -54.80 2.82 4.42
C ARG A 2 -53.49 3.50 4.05
N THR A 3 -52.36 2.88 4.36
CA THR A 3 -51.04 3.38 3.92
C THR A 3 -50.93 3.26 2.39
N PRO A 4 -50.51 4.32 1.70
CA PRO A 4 -50.61 4.35 0.25
C PRO A 4 -49.40 3.64 -0.38
N ARG A 5 -49.68 2.64 -1.24
CA ARG A 5 -48.74 1.65 -1.81
C ARG A 5 -47.67 2.25 -2.76
N TRP A 6 -47.82 3.51 -3.17
CA TRP A 6 -46.83 4.28 -3.95
C TRP A 6 -45.51 4.54 -3.20
N LEU A 7 -45.54 4.60 -1.86
CA LEU A 7 -44.31 4.74 -1.05
C LEU A 7 -43.39 3.53 -1.16
N LEU A 8 -43.93 2.32 -1.37
CA LEU A 8 -43.13 1.10 -1.51
C LEU A 8 -42.43 1.00 -2.88
N LEU A 9 -43.02 1.58 -3.93
CA LEU A 9 -42.43 1.61 -5.27
C LEU A 9 -41.30 2.65 -5.38
N ALA A 10 -41.44 3.79 -4.70
CA ALA A 10 -40.41 4.83 -4.70
C ALA A 10 -39.10 4.38 -4.00
N VAL A 11 -39.19 3.55 -2.96
CA VAL A 11 -38.01 3.04 -2.24
C VAL A 11 -37.20 2.05 -3.08
N CYS A 12 -37.83 1.29 -3.98
CA CYS A 12 -37.12 0.33 -4.83
C CYS A 12 -36.34 0.97 -5.99
N ALA A 13 -36.79 2.11 -6.52
CA ALA A 13 -36.13 2.78 -7.65
C ALA A 13 -34.83 3.53 -7.26
N ALA A 14 -34.67 3.91 -5.99
CA ALA A 14 -33.49 4.63 -5.51
C ALA A 14 -32.25 3.72 -5.30
N ALA A 15 -32.43 2.40 -5.23
CA ALA A 15 -31.33 1.46 -4.99
C ALA A 15 -30.46 1.17 -6.23
N LEU A 16 -30.91 1.55 -7.44
CA LEU A 16 -30.23 1.22 -8.68
C LEU A 16 -29.25 2.28 -9.20
N PHE A 17 -29.19 3.47 -8.59
CA PHE A 17 -28.33 4.58 -9.06
C PHE A 17 -26.94 4.65 -8.40
N VAL A 18 -26.64 3.79 -7.41
CA VAL A 18 -25.38 3.85 -6.62
C VAL A 18 -24.31 2.88 -7.14
N GLY A 19 -24.61 2.04 -8.14
CA GLY A 19 -23.76 0.89 -8.49
C GLY A 19 -22.65 1.10 -9.54
N LEU A 20 -22.71 2.11 -10.41
CA LEU A 20 -21.90 2.14 -11.64
C LEU A 20 -20.75 3.18 -11.68
N GLY A 21 -20.55 3.96 -10.61
CA GLY A 21 -19.61 5.07 -10.62
C GLY A 21 -18.64 5.12 -9.45
N ARG A 22 -18.47 4.03 -8.67
CA ARG A 22 -17.57 4.05 -7.51
C ARG A 22 -16.12 3.97 -8.01
N PRO A 23 -15.33 5.08 -8.00
CA PRO A 23 -13.92 4.99 -8.33
C PRO A 23 -13.29 4.00 -7.35
N ALA A 24 -12.48 3.08 -7.89
CA ALA A 24 -11.72 2.18 -7.04
C ALA A 24 -10.93 3.04 -6.03
N PRO A 25 -10.94 2.69 -4.74
CA PRO A 25 -10.14 3.40 -3.77
C PRO A 25 -8.68 3.46 -4.24
N ALA A 26 -8.02 4.60 -4.12
CA ALA A 26 -6.62 4.76 -4.52
C ALA A 26 -5.65 3.75 -3.84
N TRP A 27 -6.11 3.09 -2.78
CA TRP A 27 -5.43 2.03 -2.03
C TRP A 27 -5.65 0.61 -2.60
N ALA A 28 -6.46 0.44 -3.65
CA ALA A 28 -6.64 -0.84 -4.35
C ALA A 28 -5.64 -1.05 -5.50
N ALA A 29 -4.86 -0.03 -5.84
CA ALA A 29 -3.85 -0.10 -6.90
C ALA A 29 -2.48 -0.48 -6.31
N GLU A 30 -2.34 -1.69 -5.78
CA GLU A 30 -1.03 -2.13 -5.30
C GLU A 30 -0.84 -3.63 -5.51
N ASP A 31 -0.28 -3.96 -6.68
CA ASP A 31 0.72 -5.02 -6.87
C ASP A 31 1.18 -5.03 -8.34
N ALA A 32 1.67 -3.88 -8.83
CA ALA A 32 2.51 -3.89 -10.02
C ALA A 32 3.84 -4.59 -9.65
N PRO A 33 4.42 -5.43 -10.53
CA PRO A 33 5.69 -6.09 -10.24
C PRO A 33 6.76 -5.03 -9.99
N ARG A 34 7.12 -4.83 -8.71
CA ARG A 34 8.18 -3.91 -8.31
C ARG A 34 9.49 -4.52 -8.80
N HIS A 35 10.10 -3.90 -9.80
CA HIS A 35 11.42 -4.30 -10.30
C HIS A 35 12.43 -4.22 -9.15
N VAL A 36 12.88 -5.38 -8.67
CA VAL A 36 13.79 -5.46 -7.53
C VAL A 36 15.16 -4.98 -7.97
N THR A 37 15.57 -3.82 -7.47
CA THR A 37 16.87 -3.23 -7.77
C THR A 37 17.85 -3.62 -6.69
N LYS A 38 18.92 -4.32 -7.07
CA LYS A 38 19.99 -4.73 -6.15
C LYS A 38 20.92 -3.56 -5.90
N VAL A 39 21.15 -3.25 -4.62
CA VAL A 39 21.99 -2.13 -4.19
C VAL A 39 22.94 -2.59 -3.09
N THR A 40 24.19 -2.15 -3.17
CA THR A 40 25.18 -2.37 -2.12
C THR A 40 25.45 -1.06 -1.38
N LEU A 41 25.18 -1.06 -0.08
CA LEU A 41 25.49 0.04 0.83
C LEU A 41 26.85 -0.21 1.47
N GLN A 42 27.88 0.50 0.97
CA GLN A 42 29.22 0.47 1.54
C GLN A 42 29.31 1.46 2.71
N LEU A 43 29.61 0.97 3.91
CA LEU A 43 29.89 1.82 5.06
C LEU A 43 31.26 2.50 4.88
N LYS A 44 31.47 3.65 5.54
CA LYS A 44 32.73 4.40 5.45
C LYS A 44 33.82 3.87 6.39
N TRP A 45 33.44 3.13 7.41
CA TRP A 45 34.30 2.54 8.45
C TRP A 45 33.61 1.28 9.01
N ALA A 46 34.11 0.76 10.13
CA ALA A 46 33.54 -0.37 10.86
C ALA A 46 32.10 -0.12 11.34
N HIS A 47 31.40 -1.20 11.71
CA HIS A 47 30.08 -1.13 12.31
C HIS A 47 30.09 -0.23 13.56
N GLN A 48 29.22 0.78 13.54
CA GLN A 48 29.04 1.75 14.63
C GLN A 48 27.55 2.02 14.80
N PHE A 49 27.15 2.44 16.00
CA PHE A 49 25.74 2.69 16.33
C PHE A 49 25.07 3.72 15.42
N GLN A 50 25.84 4.66 14.87
CA GLN A 50 25.38 5.61 13.85
C GLN A 50 24.74 4.95 12.62
N PHE A 51 25.08 3.69 12.32
CA PHE A 51 24.53 2.93 11.19
C PHE A 51 23.34 2.04 11.55
N ALA A 52 22.92 2.00 12.81
CA ALA A 52 21.85 1.12 13.29
C ALA A 52 20.54 1.31 12.50
N GLY A 53 20.26 2.53 12.02
CA GLY A 53 19.10 2.82 11.18
C GLY A 53 19.07 2.00 9.87
N TYR A 54 20.21 1.79 9.22
CA TYR A 54 20.29 1.00 7.99
C TYR A 54 19.98 -0.48 8.24
N TYR A 55 20.50 -1.03 9.34
CA TYR A 55 20.21 -2.40 9.75
C TYR A 55 18.75 -2.57 10.17
N ALA A 56 18.20 -1.61 10.92
CA ALA A 56 16.79 -1.61 11.32
C ALA A 56 15.87 -1.53 10.10
N ALA A 57 16.18 -0.69 9.10
CA ALA A 57 15.40 -0.61 7.86
C ALA A 57 15.43 -1.91 7.06
N LYS A 58 16.57 -2.60 7.02
CA LYS A 58 16.70 -3.92 6.41
C LYS A 58 15.91 -4.97 7.16
N ALA A 59 16.02 -5.02 8.49
CA ALA A 59 15.29 -5.97 9.33
C ALA A 59 13.77 -5.76 9.28
N LYS A 60 13.32 -4.51 9.17
CA LYS A 60 11.90 -4.14 9.07
C LYS A 60 11.32 -4.28 7.66
N GLY A 61 12.14 -4.63 6.66
CA GLY A 61 11.66 -4.85 5.29
C GLY A 61 11.47 -3.58 4.44
N TYR A 62 11.77 -2.38 4.96
CA TYR A 62 11.53 -1.12 4.26
C TYR A 62 12.21 -1.02 2.91
N TYR A 63 13.37 -1.66 2.73
CA TYR A 63 14.02 -1.74 1.42
C TYR A 63 13.21 -2.59 0.44
N ARG A 64 12.71 -3.75 0.90
CA ARG A 64 11.90 -4.67 0.08
C ARG A 64 10.58 -4.04 -0.33
N ASP A 65 9.93 -3.29 0.57
CA ASP A 65 8.69 -2.57 0.28
C ASP A 65 8.86 -1.54 -0.85
N ARG A 66 10.08 -1.00 -0.97
CA ARG A 66 10.48 -0.09 -2.04
C ARG A 66 11.08 -0.80 -3.27
N GLY A 67 11.06 -2.13 -3.30
CA GLY A 67 11.66 -2.92 -4.40
C GLY A 67 13.19 -2.85 -4.42
N LEU A 68 13.83 -2.69 -3.27
CA LEU A 68 15.28 -2.67 -3.13
C LEU A 68 15.79 -3.92 -2.40
N ASP A 69 16.78 -4.58 -2.98
CA ASP A 69 17.54 -5.65 -2.34
C ASP A 69 18.89 -5.09 -1.89
N VAL A 70 18.99 -4.75 -0.61
CA VAL A 70 20.13 -4.02 -0.04
C VAL A 70 21.10 -4.95 0.67
N THR A 71 22.35 -4.97 0.20
CA THR A 71 23.48 -5.59 0.89
C THR A 71 24.28 -4.52 1.63
N ILE A 72 24.49 -4.67 2.93
CA ILE A 72 25.29 -3.72 3.72
C ILE A 72 26.67 -4.33 3.93
N LEU A 73 27.71 -3.63 3.48
CA LEU A 73 29.09 -4.06 3.61
C LEU A 73 29.85 -3.09 4.52
N PRO A 74 30.65 -3.59 5.48
CA PRO A 74 31.59 -2.75 6.20
C PRO A 74 32.71 -2.25 5.27
N ALA A 75 33.36 -1.15 5.67
CA ALA A 75 34.62 -0.70 5.05
C ALA A 75 35.80 -1.59 5.42
#